data_AF-A0AAV2QAS6-F1
#
_entry.id   AF-A0AAV2QAS6-F1
#
_cell.length_a   1.000
_cell.length_b   1.000
_cell.length_c   1.000
_cell.angle_alpha   90.00
_cell.angle_beta   90.00
_cell.angle_gamma   90.00
#
_symmetry.space_group_name_H-M   'P 1'
#
loop_
_entity.id
_entity.type
_entity.pdbx_description
1 polymer ?
#
loop_
_entity_poly.entity_id
_entity_poly.type
_entity_poly.pdbx_seq_one_letter_code
_entity_poly.pdbx_strand_id
1 'polypeptide(L)'
;QSLFNQGLYKLPTALHLRIFFTFWWLTALVIAVSYTSNLIAVLTIPAAAKRIHTPEELADSDLRLCMLDYGEFVPEALKTSSDRTFRILGNKMDLAPEDFDLD
;
A
#
# COMPACT_ATOMS: atom_id res chain seq x y z
N GLN A 1 -35.89 14.84 -44.32
CA GLN A 1 -35.37 14.97 -42.95
C GLN A 1 -35.37 13.59 -42.31
N SER A 2 -34.22 12.92 -42.19
CA SER A 2 -34.15 11.58 -41.58
C SER A 2 -32.77 11.29 -40.98
N LEU A 3 -32.36 12.07 -39.98
CA LEU A 3 -31.08 11.87 -39.28
C LEU A 3 -31.16 12.01 -37.75
N PHE A 4 -32.35 12.12 -37.13
CA PHE A 4 -32.44 12.43 -35.70
C PHE A 4 -33.31 11.48 -34.86
N ASN A 5 -33.40 10.20 -35.22
CA ASN A 5 -33.97 9.21 -34.30
C ASN A 5 -33.45 7.79 -34.52
N GLN A 6 -32.13 7.60 -34.46
CA GLN A 6 -31.50 6.27 -34.42
C GLN A 6 -31.21 5.78 -32.98
N GLY A 7 -31.68 6.51 -31.96
CA GLY A 7 -31.37 6.21 -30.55
C GLY A 7 -32.14 5.01 -29.98
N LEU A 8 -33.19 4.57 -30.65
CA LEU A 8 -33.94 3.37 -30.26
C LEU A 8 -33.58 2.22 -31.19
N TYR A 9 -32.42 1.61 -30.91
CA TYR A 9 -32.15 0.24 -31.37
C TYR A 9 -33.39 -0.60 -31.09
N LYS A 10 -33.96 -1.21 -32.12
CA LYS A 10 -35.16 -2.06 -32.05
C LYS A 10 -34.99 -3.04 -30.88
N LEU A 11 -35.61 -2.75 -29.73
CA LEU A 11 -35.56 -3.63 -28.58
C LEU A 11 -36.29 -4.92 -28.97
N PRO A 12 -35.70 -6.10 -28.76
CA PRO A 12 -36.40 -7.34 -29.02
C PRO A 12 -37.68 -7.37 -28.18
N THR A 13 -38.83 -7.53 -28.85
CA THR A 13 -40.16 -7.47 -28.23
C THR A 13 -40.40 -8.63 -27.25
N ALA A 14 -39.57 -9.66 -27.30
CA ALA A 14 -39.63 -10.80 -26.39
C ALA A 14 -39.16 -10.42 -24.98
N LEU A 15 -40.03 -10.63 -23.98
CA LEU A 15 -39.76 -10.30 -22.57
C LEU A 15 -38.49 -10.94 -22.02
N HIS A 16 -38.22 -12.19 -22.38
CA HIS A 16 -37.02 -12.93 -21.96
C HIS A 16 -35.71 -12.23 -22.39
N LEU A 17 -35.68 -11.68 -23.60
CA LEU A 17 -34.51 -10.96 -24.11
C LEU A 17 -34.32 -9.63 -23.37
N ARG A 18 -35.40 -8.92 -23.02
CA ARG A 18 -35.31 -7.68 -22.24
C ARG A 18 -34.73 -7.92 -20.84
N ILE A 19 -35.21 -8.97 -20.16
CA ILE A 19 -34.71 -9.36 -18.83
C ILE A 19 -33.22 -9.70 -18.91
N PHE A 20 -32.83 -10.49 -19.92
CA PHE A 20 -31.43 -10.84 -20.16
C PHE A 20 -30.56 -9.60 -20.42
N PHE A 21 -30.99 -8.68 -21.28
CA PHE A 21 -30.26 -7.44 -21.55
C PHE A 21 -30.14 -6.54 -20.32
N THR A 22 -31.19 -6.44 -19.50
CA THR A 22 -31.12 -5.66 -18.25
C THR A 22 -30.15 -6.28 -17.24
N PHE A 23 -30.15 -7.60 -17.11
CA PHE A 23 -29.22 -8.31 -16.24
C PHE A 23 -27.77 -8.21 -16.74
N TRP A 24 -27.58 -8.33 -18.05
CA TRP A 24 -26.29 -8.12 -18.71
C TRP A 24 -25.77 -6.70 -18.48
N TRP A 25 -26.65 -5.70 -18.64
CA TRP A 25 -26.32 -4.30 -18.39
C TRP A 25 -25.91 -4.04 -16.93
N LEU A 26 -26.65 -4.62 -15.97
CA LEU A 26 -26.28 -4.54 -14.55
C LEU A 26 -24.93 -5.21 -14.28
N THR A 27 -24.69 -6.39 -14.85
CA THR A 27 -23.40 -7.08 -14.72
C THR A 27 -22.26 -6.23 -15.29
N ALA A 28 -22.44 -5.64 -16.46
CA ALA A 28 -21.45 -4.75 -17.08
C ALA A 28 -21.18 -3.51 -16.21
N LEU A 29 -22.22 -2.93 -15.59
CA LEU A 29 -22.08 -1.81 -14.65
C LEU A 29 -21.28 -2.22 -13.41
N VAL A 30 -21.58 -3.38 -12.81
CA VAL A 30 -20.84 -3.89 -11.65
C VAL A 30 -19.36 -4.11 -11.98
N ILE A 31 -19.06 -4.67 -13.16
CA ILE A 31 -17.68 -4.85 -13.63
C ILE A 31 -16.99 -3.49 -13.79
N ALA A 32 -17.65 -2.52 -14.43
CA ALA A 32 -17.10 -1.18 -14.64
C ALA A 32 -16.81 -0.49 -13.30
N VAL A 33 -17.77 -0.50 -12.37
CA VAL A 33 -17.59 0.08 -11.03
C VAL A 33 -16.45 -0.60 -10.29
N SER A 34 -16.39 -1.93 -10.30
CA SER A 34 -15.32 -2.68 -9.62
C SER A 34 -13.94 -2.34 -10.17
N TYR A 35 -13.81 -2.22 -11.50
CA TYR A 35 -12.57 -1.79 -12.13
C TYR A 35 -12.20 -0.35 -11.75
N THR A 36 -13.16 0.57 -11.78
CA THR A 36 -12.90 1.96 -11.39
C THR A 36 -12.52 2.07 -9.91
N SER A 37 -13.14 1.31 -9.02
CA SER A 37 -12.81 1.29 -7.59
C SER A 37 -11.40 0.76 -7.36
N ASN A 38 -11.00 -0.30 -8.04
CA ASN A 38 -9.64 -0.83 -7.94
C ASN A 38 -8.61 0.16 -8.48
N LEU A 39 -8.90 0.81 -9.61
CA LEU A 39 -8.06 1.87 -10.17
C LEU A 39 -7.92 3.03 -9.19
N ILE A 40 -9.03 3.52 -8.63
CA ILE A 40 -9.03 4.60 -7.65
C ILE A 40 -8.23 4.19 -6.41
N ALA A 41 -8.39 2.96 -5.91
CA ALA A 41 -7.63 2.47 -4.77
C ALA A 41 -6.11 2.57 -5.03
N VAL A 42 -5.64 2.11 -6.19
CA VAL A 42 -4.23 2.22 -6.58
C VAL A 42 -3.76 3.68 -6.69
N LEU A 43 -4.60 4.57 -7.22
CA LEU A 43 -4.25 5.99 -7.40
C LEU A 43 -4.31 6.80 -6.09
N THR A 44 -5.13 6.38 -5.13
CA THR A 44 -5.30 7.08 -3.85
C THR A 44 -4.24 6.72 -2.82
N ILE A 45 -3.54 5.59 -2.98
CA ILE A 45 -2.41 5.27 -2.10
C ILE A 45 -1.33 6.32 -2.35
N PRO A 46 -1.01 7.19 -1.37
CA PRO A 46 0.07 8.14 -1.52
C PRO A 46 1.35 7.36 -1.82
N ALA A 47 2.17 7.86 -2.75
CA ALA A 47 3.43 7.24 -3.14
C ALA A 47 4.15 6.68 -1.91
N ALA A 48 4.47 5.38 -1.95
CA ALA A 48 4.93 4.60 -0.79
C ALA A 48 5.89 5.43 0.07
N ALA A 49 5.65 5.43 1.40
CA ALA A 49 6.46 6.16 2.36
C ALA A 49 7.95 6.03 2.00
N LYS A 50 8.65 7.18 1.94
CA LYS A 50 10.03 7.26 1.44
C LYS A 50 10.83 6.09 1.98
N ARG A 51 11.21 5.17 1.09
CA ARG A 51 11.99 4.01 1.48
C ARG A 51 13.35 4.50 1.93
N ILE A 52 13.76 4.08 3.12
CA ILE A 52 15.05 4.45 3.68
C ILE A 52 16.12 3.66 2.94
N HIS A 53 17.02 4.36 2.26
CA HIS A 53 18.07 3.74 1.45
C HIS A 53 19.47 3.92 2.06
N THR A 54 19.64 4.89 2.95
CA THR A 54 20.94 5.22 3.53
C THR A 54 20.86 5.29 5.06
N PRO A 55 21.98 5.05 5.77
CA PRO A 55 22.01 5.14 7.23
C PRO A 55 21.74 6.56 7.74
N GLU A 56 22.02 7.60 6.94
CA GLU A 56 21.70 9.00 7.27
C GLU A 56 20.20 9.24 7.29
N GLU A 57 19.47 8.72 6.30
CA GLU A 57 18.01 8.79 6.27
C GLU A 57 17.37 8.03 7.44
N LEU A 58 18.00 6.93 7.85
CA LEU A 58 17.56 6.16 9.02
C LEU A 58 17.79 6.95 10.32
N ALA A 59 18.96 7.58 10.45
CA ALA A 59 19.29 8.40 11.61
C ALA A 59 18.41 9.67 11.73
N ASP A 60 17.97 10.23 10.60
CA ASP A 60 17.06 11.39 10.56
C ASP A 60 15.59 11.00 10.83
N SER A 61 15.20 9.78 10.46
CA SER A 61 13.83 9.28 10.68
C SER A 61 13.47 9.12 12.16
N ASP A 62 12.17 9.19 12.49
CA ASP A 62 11.65 8.97 13.86
C ASP A 62 11.54 7.46 14.24
N LEU A 63 12.18 6.60 13.45
CA LEU A 63 12.19 5.16 13.72
C LEU A 63 13.23 4.82 14.78
N ARG A 64 12.83 4.01 15.76
CA ARG A 64 13.73 3.42 16.76
C ARG A 64 14.28 2.12 16.21
N LEU A 65 15.57 1.87 16.42
CA LEU A 65 16.15 0.58 16.08
C LEU A 65 15.94 -0.40 17.22
N CYS A 66 15.66 -1.64 16.87
CA CYS A 66 15.59 -2.73 17.83
C CYS A 66 16.52 -3.84 17.37
N MET A 67 17.34 -4.34 18.29
CA MET A 67 18.19 -5.50 18.08
C MET A 67 17.97 -6.46 19.26
N LEU A 68 17.99 -7.77 19.00
CA LEU A 68 18.04 -8.77 20.07
C LEU A 68 19.32 -8.59 20.87
N ASP A 69 19.24 -8.74 22.19
CA ASP A 69 20.37 -8.57 23.10
C ASP A 69 21.38 -9.72 22.98
N TYR A 70 22.16 -9.70 21.90
CA TYR A 70 23.31 -10.58 21.67
C TYR A 70 24.59 -10.03 22.33
N GLY A 71 24.47 -9.11 23.30
CA GLY A 71 25.57 -8.47 23.99
C GLY A 71 25.88 -7.04 23.54
N GLU A 72 26.81 -6.39 24.27
CA GLU A 72 26.99 -4.93 24.23
C GLU A 72 27.88 -4.41 23.08
N PHE A 73 28.48 -5.29 22.28
CA PHE A 73 29.48 -4.88 21.29
C PHE A 73 28.94 -3.92 20.22
N VAL A 74 27.81 -4.25 19.59
CA VAL A 74 27.19 -3.42 18.55
C VAL A 74 26.70 -2.07 19.09
N PRO A 75 25.97 -1.98 20.22
CA PRO A 75 25.57 -0.69 20.78
C PRO A 75 26.77 0.17 21.17
N GLU A 76 27.82 -0.41 21.76
CA GLU A 76 29.02 0.33 22.11
C GLU A 76 29.80 0.82 20.89
N ALA A 77 29.96 -0.02 19.87
CA ALA A 77 30.63 0.35 18.63
C ALA A 77 29.89 1.49 17.91
N LEU A 78 28.56 1.48 17.90
CA LEU A 78 27.76 2.56 17.30
C LEU A 78 27.89 3.86 18.10
N LYS A 79 27.89 3.81 19.44
CA LYS A 79 28.04 5.00 20.30
C LYS A 79 29.43 5.61 20.25
N THR A 80 30.47 4.79 20.11
CA THR A 80 31.89 5.21 20.08
C THR A 80 32.40 5.58 18.68
N SER A 81 31.62 5.29 17.64
CA SER A 81 31.97 5.60 16.26
C SER A 81 32.28 7.09 16.04
N SER A 82 33.22 7.37 15.13
CA SER A 82 33.61 8.73 14.74
C SER A 82 32.53 9.44 13.94
N ASP A 83 31.66 8.69 13.26
CA ASP A 83 30.58 9.23 12.45
C ASP A 83 29.40 9.66 13.32
N ARG A 84 28.90 10.88 13.07
CA ARG A 84 27.72 11.42 13.75
C ARG A 84 26.48 10.55 13.49
N THR A 85 26.32 10.01 12.29
CA THR A 85 25.17 9.20 11.89
C THR A 85 25.07 7.95 12.75
N PHE A 86 26.17 7.21 12.89
CA PHE A 86 26.22 5.99 13.70
C PHE A 86 26.02 6.26 15.18
N ARG A 87 26.52 7.39 15.70
CA ARG A 87 26.29 7.76 17.10
C ARG A 87 24.83 8.09 17.39
N ILE A 88 24.15 8.79 16.48
CA ILE A 88 22.70 9.03 16.58
C ILE A 88 21.96 7.69 16.55
N LEU A 89 22.37 6.78 15.66
CA LEU A 89 21.77 5.47 15.53
C LEU A 89 21.94 4.61 16.79
N GLY A 90 23.15 4.59 17.37
CA GLY A 90 23.44 3.90 18.63
C GLY A 90 22.69 4.48 19.83
N ASN A 91 22.32 5.76 19.81
CA ASN A 91 21.45 6.38 20.82
C ASN A 91 19.97 6.05 20.60
N LYS A 92 19.55 5.78 19.36
CA LYS A 92 18.19 5.38 18.99
C LYS A 92 17.94 3.87 19.08
N MET A 93 18.98 3.08 19.37
CA MET A 93 18.90 1.63 19.42
C MET A 93 18.47 1.13 20.79
N ASP A 94 17.41 0.33 20.80
CA ASP A 94 16.92 -0.43 21.95
C ASP A 94 17.32 -1.91 21.81
N LEU A 95 17.60 -2.53 22.95
CA LEU A 95 17.85 -3.97 23.05
C LEU A 95 16.56 -4.66 23.48
N ALA A 96 16.12 -5.64 22.70
CA ALA A 96 15.04 -6.54 23.08
C ALA A 96 15.65 -7.74 23.82
N PRO A 97 15.01 -8.22 24.90
CA PRO A 97 15.47 -9.41 25.61
C PRO A 97 15.52 -10.61 24.64
N GLU A 98 16.54 -11.45 24.79
CA GLU A 98 16.70 -12.68 24.00
C GLU A 98 15.59 -13.70 24.31
N ASP A 99 14.97 -13.57 25.49
CA ASP A 99 13.91 -14.41 26.03
C ASP A 99 12.56 -14.11 25.33
N PHE A 100 12.45 -14.46 24.06
CA PHE A 100 11.14 -14.77 23.49
C PHE A 100 10.74 -16.13 24.06
N ASP A 101 10.08 -16.12 25.21
CA ASP A 101 9.39 -17.29 25.77
C ASP A 101 8.41 -17.82 24.71
N LEU A 102 8.87 -18.85 23.99
CA LEU A 102 8.05 -19.70 23.13
C LEU A 102 7.25 -20.64 24.05
N ASP A 103 6.22 -20.12 24.71
CA ASP A 103 5.14 -20.92 25.30
C ASP A 103 4.16 -21.42 24.22
#